data_AF-A0A8X7VCV5-F1
#
_entry.id   AF-A0A8X7VCV5-F1
#
_cell.length_a   1.000
_cell.length_b   1.000
_cell.length_c   1.000
_cell.angle_alpha   90.00
_cell.angle_beta   90.00
_cell.angle_gamma   90.00
#
_symmetry.space_group_name_H-M   'P 1'
#
loop_
_entity.id
_entity.type
_entity.pdbx_description
1 polymer ?
#
loop_
_entity_poly.entity_id
_entity_poly.type
_entity_poly.pdbx_seq_one_letter_code
_entity_poly.pdbx_strand_id
1 'polypeptide(L)'
;MVKQLSAALRNIGNHVVINQELSGFATHFPFQRVVPLAIVRAIKEIVSGIVQRSVCIACQTTKELVLKDYALEPDETRIYSAAHLMVASLAGNLAHVTCKEPLRTSISGHLRNALQGLNIKSEALEQIVQLVTDDNLDLGCAVIEQAATEKALQTIDADIAQQLLLRRKPRDGAGSSLSQNSVSFIPESLRPQTGTAVPVSTASL
;
A
#
# COMPACT_ATOMS: atom_id res chain seq x y z
N MET A 1 -4.95 -1.93 12.60
CA MET A 1 -5.72 -1.76 11.35
C MET A 1 -7.12 -1.13 11.53
N VAL A 2 -8.07 -1.74 12.26
CA VAL A 2 -9.48 -1.29 12.25
C VAL A 2 -9.69 0.17 12.71
N LYS A 3 -8.94 0.65 13.71
CA LYS A 3 -9.11 2.02 14.25
C LYS A 3 -8.64 3.13 13.28
N GLN A 4 -7.44 3.00 12.69
CA GLN A 4 -6.89 3.98 11.74
C GLN A 4 -7.71 4.05 10.45
N LEU A 5 -8.03 2.90 9.86
CA LEU A 5 -8.94 2.84 8.71
C LEU A 5 -10.30 3.45 9.03
N SER A 6 -10.84 3.21 10.24
CA SER A 6 -12.11 3.82 10.64
C SER A 6 -12.05 5.35 10.78
N ALA A 7 -10.89 5.91 11.15
CA ALA A 7 -10.69 7.35 11.23
C ALA A 7 -10.55 7.97 9.84
N ALA A 8 -9.72 7.37 8.97
CA ALA A 8 -9.59 7.80 7.58
C ALA A 8 -10.94 7.77 6.85
N LEU A 9 -11.70 6.68 7.00
CA LEU A 9 -13.05 6.55 6.42
C LEU A 9 -14.05 7.58 6.97
N ARG A 10 -13.90 8.01 8.24
CA ARG A 10 -14.77 9.03 8.84
C ARG A 10 -14.47 10.42 8.27
N ASN A 11 -13.22 10.67 7.89
CA ASN A 11 -12.76 11.95 7.35
C ASN A 11 -12.97 12.08 5.83
N ILE A 12 -13.28 11.00 5.10
CA ILE A 12 -13.50 11.03 3.64
C ILE A 12 -14.47 12.14 3.23
N GLY A 13 -15.54 12.36 3.99
CA GLY A 13 -16.52 13.40 3.69
C GLY A 13 -15.94 14.81 3.57
N ASN A 14 -14.82 15.11 4.23
CA ASN A 14 -14.15 16.42 4.19
C ASN A 14 -13.24 16.59 2.96
N HIS A 15 -12.94 15.51 2.26
CA HIS A 15 -12.01 15.49 1.12
C HIS A 15 -12.67 15.14 -0.21
N VAL A 16 -13.96 14.77 -0.19
CA VAL A 16 -14.71 14.47 -1.41
C VAL A 16 -14.84 15.73 -2.27
N VAL A 17 -14.55 15.57 -3.55
CA VAL A 17 -14.70 16.60 -4.58
C VAL A 17 -16.04 16.40 -5.28
N ILE A 18 -16.81 17.49 -5.41
CA ILE A 18 -18.03 17.53 -6.20
C ILE A 18 -17.84 18.58 -7.29
N ASN A 19 -17.84 18.12 -8.53
CA ASN A 19 -17.61 18.98 -9.69
C ASN A 19 -18.74 20.01 -9.87
N GLN A 20 -18.37 21.23 -10.28
CA GLN A 20 -19.33 22.31 -10.54
C GLN A 20 -20.23 22.02 -11.75
N GLU A 21 -19.81 21.18 -12.69
CA GLU A 21 -20.66 20.72 -13.80
C GLU A 21 -21.91 19.97 -13.31
N LEU A 22 -21.87 19.43 -12.08
CA LEU A 22 -22.99 18.74 -11.45
C LEU A 22 -23.98 19.69 -10.76
N SER A 23 -23.72 21.01 -10.76
CA SER A 23 -24.57 22.00 -10.06
C SER A 23 -26.01 22.01 -10.57
N GLY A 24 -26.23 21.74 -11.86
CA GLY A 24 -27.57 21.60 -12.46
C GLY A 24 -28.36 20.41 -11.90
N PHE A 25 -27.68 19.40 -11.37
CA PHE A 25 -28.28 18.21 -10.75
C PHE A 25 -28.30 18.30 -9.22
N ALA A 26 -27.54 19.22 -8.62
CA ALA A 26 -27.39 19.35 -7.17
C ALA A 26 -28.70 19.68 -6.45
N THR A 27 -29.63 20.37 -7.11
CA THR A 27 -30.97 20.66 -6.59
C THR A 27 -31.82 19.39 -6.40
N HIS A 28 -31.53 18.35 -7.19
CA HIS A 28 -32.27 17.08 -7.19
C HIS A 28 -31.56 15.95 -6.45
N PHE A 29 -30.27 16.12 -6.11
CA PHE A 29 -29.47 15.05 -5.54
C PHE A 29 -28.52 15.52 -4.43
N PRO A 30 -28.54 14.87 -3.25
CA PRO A 30 -27.66 15.22 -2.14
C PRO A 30 -26.24 14.64 -2.33
N PHE A 31 -25.50 15.12 -3.34
CA PHE A 31 -24.13 14.68 -3.67
C PHE A 31 -23.22 14.65 -2.43
N GLN A 32 -23.28 15.69 -1.59
CA GLN A 32 -22.47 15.81 -0.37
C GLN A 32 -22.68 14.68 0.64
N ARG A 33 -23.82 13.98 0.59
CA ARG A 33 -24.10 12.84 1.47
C ARG A 33 -23.85 11.52 0.77
N VAL A 34 -24.23 11.41 -0.51
CA VAL A 34 -24.22 10.14 -1.23
C VAL A 34 -22.82 9.76 -1.72
N VAL A 35 -22.05 10.73 -2.21
CA VAL A 35 -20.70 10.46 -2.74
C VAL A 35 -19.77 9.90 -1.65
N PRO A 36 -19.63 10.53 -0.46
CA PRO A 36 -18.81 9.95 0.61
C PRO A 36 -19.28 8.56 1.04
N LEU A 37 -20.60 8.34 1.08
CA LEU A 37 -21.17 7.04 1.46
C LEU A 37 -20.84 5.95 0.45
N ALA A 38 -20.95 6.25 -0.85
CA ALA A 38 -20.61 5.33 -1.93
C ALA A 38 -19.12 4.94 -1.90
N ILE A 39 -18.24 5.93 -1.71
CA ILE A 39 -16.79 5.70 -1.61
C ILE A 39 -16.46 4.86 -0.37
N VAL A 40 -17.02 5.18 0.80
CA VAL A 40 -16.78 4.42 2.03
C VAL A 40 -17.24 2.96 1.89
N ARG A 41 -18.38 2.72 1.23
CA ARG A 41 -18.87 1.36 0.95
C ARG A 41 -17.93 0.62 0.00
N ALA A 42 -17.50 1.27 -1.07
CA ALA A 42 -16.59 0.70 -2.05
C ALA A 42 -15.24 0.29 -1.42
N ILE A 43 -14.66 1.18 -0.60
CA ILE A 43 -13.40 0.86 0.11
C ILE A 43 -13.60 -0.34 1.03
N LYS A 44 -14.66 -0.35 1.85
CA LYS A 44 -14.91 -1.47 2.79
C LYS A 44 -15.07 -2.82 2.09
N GLU A 45 -15.64 -2.83 0.88
CA GLU A 45 -15.84 -4.02 0.08
C GLU A 45 -14.51 -4.66 -0.36
N ILE A 46 -13.57 -3.85 -0.82
CA ILE A 46 -12.35 -4.37 -1.49
C ILE A 46 -11.10 -4.37 -0.60
N VAL A 47 -11.06 -3.50 0.43
CA VAL A 47 -9.83 -3.19 1.19
C VAL A 47 -9.18 -4.42 1.80
N SER A 48 -9.98 -5.35 2.36
CA SER A 48 -9.44 -6.53 3.03
C SER A 48 -8.62 -7.40 2.07
N GLY A 49 -9.16 -7.69 0.89
CA GLY A 49 -8.52 -8.57 -0.09
C GLY A 49 -7.29 -7.94 -0.75
N ILE A 50 -7.32 -6.63 -1.00
CA ILE A 50 -6.18 -5.92 -1.57
C ILE A 50 -5.06 -5.81 -0.54
N VAL A 51 -5.37 -5.32 0.66
CA VAL A 51 -4.37 -5.13 1.72
C VAL A 51 -3.71 -6.45 2.11
N GLN A 52 -4.48 -7.54 2.24
CA GLN A 52 -3.90 -8.85 2.56
C GLN A 52 -2.86 -9.31 1.52
N ARG A 53 -3.15 -9.19 0.22
CA ARG A 53 -2.23 -9.63 -0.84
C ARG A 53 -1.00 -8.72 -0.92
N SER A 54 -1.19 -7.39 -0.92
CA SER A 54 -0.09 -6.44 -1.00
C SER A 54 0.88 -6.57 0.18
N VAL A 55 0.36 -6.71 1.42
CA VAL A 55 1.19 -6.90 2.61
C VAL A 55 1.99 -8.20 2.54
N CYS A 56 1.34 -9.31 2.13
CA CYS A 56 2.01 -10.61 2.01
C CYS A 56 3.20 -10.55 1.04
N ILE A 57 2.98 -10.03 -0.17
CA ILE A 57 4.04 -9.89 -1.19
C ILE A 57 5.13 -8.96 -0.67
N ALA A 58 4.76 -7.78 -0.15
CA ALA A 58 5.73 -6.79 0.29
C ALA A 58 6.60 -7.29 1.45
N CYS A 59 6.02 -7.95 2.46
CA CYS A 59 6.78 -8.47 3.60
C CYS A 59 7.72 -9.59 3.16
N GLN A 60 7.25 -10.53 2.33
CA GLN A 60 8.09 -11.62 1.83
C GLN A 60 9.26 -11.09 1.01
N THR A 61 9.00 -10.19 0.06
CA THR A 61 10.05 -9.58 -0.78
C THR A 61 11.04 -8.76 0.07
N THR A 62 10.54 -7.93 0.99
CA THR A 62 11.40 -7.09 1.83
C THR A 62 12.30 -7.93 2.73
N LYS A 63 11.74 -8.97 3.36
CA LYS A 63 12.51 -9.89 4.22
C LYS A 63 13.66 -10.53 3.46
N GLU A 64 13.40 -11.11 2.28
CA GLU A 64 14.43 -11.78 1.48
C GLU A 64 15.54 -10.81 1.04
N LEU A 65 15.17 -9.62 0.56
CA LEU A 65 16.14 -8.63 0.06
C LEU A 65 16.96 -8.01 1.19
N VAL A 66 16.30 -7.54 2.25
CA VAL A 66 17.00 -6.88 3.37
C VAL A 66 17.92 -7.87 4.09
N LEU A 67 17.49 -9.10 4.35
CA LEU A 67 18.36 -10.06 5.02
C LEU A 67 19.58 -10.43 4.16
N LYS A 68 19.43 -10.48 2.83
CA LYS A 68 20.56 -10.73 1.94
C LYS A 68 21.53 -9.55 1.91
N ASP A 69 21.02 -8.33 1.73
CA ASP A 69 21.85 -7.13 1.61
C ASP A 69 22.54 -6.76 2.93
N TYR A 70 21.87 -7.06 4.06
CA TYR A 70 22.37 -6.83 5.41
C TYR A 70 22.89 -8.12 6.06
N ALA A 71 23.42 -9.06 5.27
CA ALA A 71 23.95 -10.32 5.78
C ALA A 71 25.12 -10.14 6.78
N LEU A 72 25.95 -9.12 6.55
CA LEU A 72 27.14 -8.82 7.35
C LEU A 72 26.95 -7.61 8.29
N GLU A 73 25.74 -7.06 8.38
CA GLU A 73 25.48 -5.90 9.24
C GLU A 73 25.28 -6.35 10.70
N PRO A 74 26.12 -5.89 11.65
CA PRO A 74 25.95 -6.23 13.07
C PRO A 74 24.86 -5.40 13.76
N ASP A 75 24.55 -4.21 13.26
CA ASP A 75 23.57 -3.31 13.87
C ASP A 75 22.15 -3.63 13.36
N GLU A 76 21.38 -4.33 14.20
CA GLU A 76 19.99 -4.68 13.90
C GLU A 76 19.10 -3.45 13.67
N THR A 77 19.41 -2.30 14.27
CA THR A 77 18.61 -1.08 14.08
C THR A 77 18.64 -0.61 12.62
N ARG A 78 19.79 -0.77 11.94
CA ARG A 78 19.94 -0.45 10.51
C ARG A 78 19.17 -1.44 9.64
N ILE A 79 19.10 -2.72 10.04
CA ILE A 79 18.31 -3.75 9.36
C ILE A 79 16.81 -3.42 9.45
N TYR A 80 16.31 -3.11 10.65
CA TYR A 80 14.91 -2.73 10.85
C TYR A 80 14.55 -1.44 10.09
N SER A 81 15.42 -0.42 10.14
CA SER A 81 15.20 0.82 9.41
C SER A 81 15.10 0.59 7.90
N ALA A 82 15.96 -0.25 7.32
CA ALA A 82 15.90 -0.59 5.90
C ALA A 82 14.63 -1.38 5.56
N ALA A 83 14.25 -2.34 6.41
CA ALA A 83 13.02 -3.11 6.24
C ALA A 83 11.77 -2.23 6.29
N HIS A 84 11.69 -1.28 7.22
CA HIS A 84 10.55 -0.35 7.31
C HIS A 84 10.41 0.52 6.06
N LEU A 85 11.49 1.14 5.61
CA LEU A 85 11.48 2.00 4.42
C LEU A 85 11.04 1.21 3.18
N MET A 86 11.61 0.01 3.00
CA MET A 86 11.32 -0.82 1.85
C MET A 86 9.89 -1.38 1.88
N VAL A 87 9.46 -1.95 3.01
CA VAL A 87 8.14 -2.58 3.09
C VAL A 87 7.02 -1.55 2.96
N ALA A 88 7.22 -0.33 3.48
CA ALA A 88 6.24 0.74 3.39
C ALA A 88 6.03 1.17 1.93
N SER A 89 7.14 1.41 1.21
CA SER A 89 7.07 1.79 -0.21
C SER A 89 6.46 0.68 -1.06
N LEU A 90 6.90 -0.57 -0.86
CA LEU A 90 6.45 -1.70 -1.66
C LEU A 90 4.97 -2.03 -1.42
N ALA A 91 4.53 -2.10 -0.15
CA ALA A 91 3.14 -2.42 0.17
C ALA A 91 2.18 -1.32 -0.30
N GLY A 92 2.54 -0.05 -0.10
CA GLY A 92 1.75 1.10 -0.52
C GLY A 92 1.59 1.13 -2.05
N ASN A 93 2.70 1.10 -2.79
CA ASN A 93 2.67 1.14 -4.25
C ASN A 93 1.91 -0.04 -4.86
N LEU A 94 2.11 -1.26 -4.34
CA LEU A 94 1.37 -2.45 -4.78
C LEU A 94 -0.13 -2.31 -4.53
N ALA A 95 -0.54 -1.81 -3.35
CA ALA A 95 -1.94 -1.59 -3.03
C ALA A 95 -2.57 -0.51 -3.92
N HIS A 96 -1.86 0.61 -4.15
CA HIS A 96 -2.32 1.72 -4.96
C HIS A 96 -2.67 1.27 -6.40
N VAL A 97 -1.71 0.64 -7.08
CA VAL A 97 -1.92 0.19 -8.48
C VAL A 97 -2.97 -0.91 -8.58
N THR A 98 -3.05 -1.79 -7.58
CA THR A 98 -3.99 -2.92 -7.56
C THR A 98 -5.42 -2.46 -7.29
N CYS A 99 -5.61 -1.44 -6.45
CA CYS A 99 -6.94 -1.02 -6.02
C CYS A 99 -7.68 -0.15 -7.04
N LYS A 100 -6.97 0.51 -7.95
CA LYS A 100 -7.52 1.55 -8.83
C LYS A 100 -8.72 1.06 -9.66
N GLU A 101 -8.59 -0.06 -10.36
CA GLU A 101 -9.66 -0.58 -11.22
C GLU A 101 -10.82 -1.22 -10.43
N PRO A 102 -10.58 -2.08 -9.41
CA PRO A 102 -11.65 -2.58 -8.55
C PRO A 102 -12.42 -1.47 -7.83
N LEU A 103 -11.72 -0.43 -7.37
CA LEU A 103 -12.33 0.69 -6.65
C LEU A 103 -13.21 1.52 -7.57
N ARG A 104 -12.74 1.86 -8.78
CA ARG A 104 -13.52 2.53 -9.82
C ARG A 104 -14.83 1.80 -10.08
N THR A 105 -14.75 0.48 -10.28
CA THR A 105 -15.91 -0.38 -10.57
C THR A 105 -16.90 -0.36 -9.39
N SER A 106 -16.41 -0.53 -8.16
CA SER A 106 -17.25 -0.56 -6.96
C SER A 106 -17.90 0.80 -6.67
N ILE A 107 -17.16 1.91 -6.73
CA ILE A 107 -17.70 3.27 -6.57
C ILE A 107 -18.82 3.51 -7.59
N SER A 108 -18.57 3.21 -8.86
CA SER A 108 -19.55 3.38 -9.92
C SER A 108 -20.82 2.57 -9.66
N GLY A 109 -20.68 1.32 -9.20
CA GLY A 109 -21.81 0.47 -8.82
C GLY A 109 -22.63 1.06 -7.66
N HIS A 110 -21.97 1.51 -6.59
CA HIS A 110 -22.65 2.12 -5.44
C HIS A 110 -23.35 3.43 -5.80
N LEU A 111 -22.76 4.24 -6.68
CA LEU A 111 -23.39 5.48 -7.18
C LEU A 111 -24.61 5.19 -8.05
N ARG A 112 -24.52 4.25 -9.01
CA ARG A 112 -25.69 3.85 -9.84
C ARG A 112 -26.85 3.37 -8.98
N ASN A 113 -26.58 2.52 -7.99
CA ASN A 113 -27.60 2.02 -7.07
C ASN A 113 -28.23 3.15 -6.24
N ALA A 114 -27.44 4.14 -5.82
CA ALA A 114 -27.97 5.28 -5.08
C ALA A 114 -28.78 6.26 -5.96
N LEU A 115 -28.55 6.25 -7.27
CA LEU A 115 -29.16 7.15 -8.25
C LEU A 115 -30.34 6.53 -9.01
N GLN A 116 -30.51 5.20 -8.99
CA GLN A 116 -31.58 4.47 -9.71
C GLN A 116 -33.01 4.94 -9.37
N GLY A 117 -33.23 5.54 -8.20
CA GLY A 117 -34.54 6.07 -7.79
C GLY A 117 -34.86 7.47 -8.33
N LEU A 118 -33.94 8.09 -9.07
CA LEU A 118 -34.13 9.41 -9.66
C LEU A 118 -34.51 9.26 -11.12
N ASN A 119 -35.46 10.08 -11.60
CA ASN A 119 -35.93 10.07 -12.98
C ASN A 119 -34.90 10.74 -13.95
N ILE A 120 -33.63 10.35 -13.83
CA ILE A 120 -32.50 10.85 -14.60
C ILE A 120 -32.37 9.99 -15.88
N LYS A 121 -32.13 10.64 -17.02
CA LYS A 121 -31.85 9.93 -18.28
C LYS A 121 -30.60 9.06 -18.13
N SER A 122 -30.64 7.84 -18.66
CA SER A 122 -29.55 6.86 -18.55
C SER A 122 -28.17 7.41 -18.95
N GLU A 123 -28.11 8.22 -20.01
CA GLU A 123 -26.84 8.83 -20.47
C GLU A 123 -26.29 9.87 -19.49
N ALA A 124 -27.15 10.74 -18.96
CA ALA A 124 -26.76 11.73 -17.95
C ALA A 124 -26.33 11.05 -16.65
N LEU A 125 -26.99 9.96 -16.26
CA LEU A 125 -26.61 9.16 -15.10
C LEU A 125 -25.17 8.64 -15.22
N GLU A 126 -24.84 8.02 -16.36
CA GLU A 126 -23.49 7.49 -16.59
C GLU A 126 -22.42 8.58 -16.59
N GLN A 127 -22.71 9.75 -17.19
CA GLN A 127 -21.80 10.90 -17.14
C GLN A 127 -21.54 11.38 -15.70
N ILE A 128 -22.60 11.49 -14.89
CA ILE A 128 -22.49 11.88 -13.46
C ILE A 128 -21.65 10.85 -12.69
N VAL A 129 -21.95 9.56 -12.86
CA VAL A 129 -21.25 8.48 -12.15
C VAL A 129 -19.77 8.48 -12.53
N GLN A 130 -19.46 8.62 -13.82
CA GLN A 130 -18.08 8.64 -14.30
C GLN A 130 -17.32 9.84 -13.72
N LEU A 131 -17.86 11.05 -13.82
CA LEU A 131 -17.23 12.27 -13.33
C LEU A 131 -16.94 12.19 -11.81
N VAL A 132 -17.95 11.82 -11.02
CA VAL A 132 -17.80 11.66 -9.56
C VAL A 132 -16.77 10.59 -9.21
N THR A 133 -16.77 9.48 -9.95
CA THR A 133 -15.82 8.38 -9.71
C THR A 133 -14.40 8.82 -10.02
N ASP A 134 -14.16 9.46 -11.16
CA ASP A 134 -12.85 9.94 -11.57
C ASP A 134 -12.28 10.98 -10.59
N ASP A 135 -13.10 11.96 -10.18
CA ASP A 135 -12.70 13.03 -9.27
C ASP A 135 -12.32 12.52 -7.86
N ASN A 136 -12.81 11.36 -7.45
CA ASN A 136 -12.65 10.83 -6.09
C ASN A 136 -11.89 9.50 -6.02
N LEU A 137 -11.44 8.97 -7.15
CA LEU A 137 -10.79 7.67 -7.21
C LEU A 137 -9.49 7.66 -6.40
N ASP A 138 -8.64 8.65 -6.63
CA ASP A 138 -7.32 8.73 -5.99
C ASP A 138 -7.43 8.94 -4.46
N LEU A 139 -8.50 9.61 -3.99
CA LEU A 139 -8.81 9.71 -2.55
C LEU A 139 -9.04 8.32 -1.93
N GLY A 140 -9.83 7.48 -2.57
CA GLY A 140 -10.07 6.12 -2.07
C GLY A 140 -8.84 5.23 -2.20
N CYS A 141 -8.04 5.38 -3.26
CA CYS A 141 -6.76 4.70 -3.42
C CYS A 141 -5.80 5.03 -2.27
N ALA A 142 -5.66 6.31 -1.91
CA ALA A 142 -4.79 6.75 -0.83
C ALA A 142 -5.17 6.13 0.53
N VAL A 143 -6.46 5.94 0.81
CA VAL A 143 -6.92 5.28 2.04
C VAL A 143 -6.54 3.80 2.07
N ILE A 144 -6.65 3.09 0.94
CA ILE A 144 -6.27 1.67 0.84
C ILE A 144 -4.76 1.51 0.92
N GLU A 145 -4.02 2.37 0.24
CA GLU A 145 -2.56 2.46 0.28
C GLU A 145 -2.05 2.62 1.71
N GLN A 146 -2.57 3.62 2.43
CA GLN A 146 -2.19 3.85 3.82
C GLN A 146 -2.48 2.63 4.70
N ALA A 147 -3.64 2.00 4.53
CA ALA A 147 -4.01 0.81 5.28
C ALA A 147 -3.07 -0.39 5.01
N ALA A 148 -2.58 -0.54 3.78
CA ALA A 148 -1.60 -1.56 3.42
C ALA A 148 -0.24 -1.26 4.05
N THR A 149 0.25 -0.03 3.91
CA THR A 149 1.53 0.44 4.46
C THR A 149 1.60 0.23 5.98
N GLU A 150 0.59 0.69 6.71
CA GLU A 150 0.56 0.56 8.18
C GLU A 150 0.56 -0.90 8.65
N LYS A 151 -0.19 -1.78 7.96
CA LYS A 151 -0.22 -3.19 8.32
C LYS A 151 1.08 -3.89 7.96
N ALA A 152 1.71 -3.52 6.85
CA ALA A 152 3.00 -4.06 6.47
C ALA A 152 4.08 -3.72 7.50
N LEU A 153 4.14 -2.46 7.96
CA LEU A 153 5.03 -2.04 9.04
C LEU A 153 4.81 -2.83 10.34
N GLN A 154 3.54 -3.11 10.70
CA GLN A 154 3.22 -3.94 11.88
C GLN A 154 3.61 -5.41 11.72
N THR A 155 3.76 -5.90 10.48
CA THR A 155 3.99 -7.32 10.18
C THR A 155 5.48 -7.61 10.03
N ILE A 156 6.23 -6.72 9.38
CA ILE A 156 7.64 -6.96 9.02
C ILE A 156 8.56 -7.16 10.24
N ASP A 157 8.24 -6.55 11.38
CA ASP A 157 9.07 -6.64 12.58
C ASP A 157 9.19 -8.08 13.10
N ALA A 158 8.08 -8.80 13.12
CA ALA A 158 8.03 -10.19 13.53
C ALA A 158 8.80 -11.10 12.55
N ASP A 159 8.66 -10.83 11.25
CA ASP A 159 9.34 -11.56 10.18
C ASP A 159 10.87 -11.40 10.27
N ILE A 160 11.34 -10.18 10.48
CA ILE A 160 12.78 -9.89 10.64
C ILE A 160 13.29 -10.47 11.96
N ALA A 161 12.57 -10.30 13.07
CA ALA A 161 12.97 -10.83 14.38
C ALA A 161 13.17 -12.35 14.33
N GLN A 162 12.25 -13.09 13.70
CA GLN A 162 12.35 -14.53 13.56
C GLN A 162 13.65 -14.94 12.82
N GLN A 163 14.02 -14.20 11.77
CA GLN A 163 15.21 -14.51 10.97
C GLN A 163 16.51 -14.13 11.69
N LEU A 164 16.53 -13.03 12.43
CA LEU A 164 17.67 -12.65 13.26
C LEU A 164 17.91 -13.66 14.40
N LEU A 165 16.85 -14.19 15.01
CA LEU A 165 16.97 -15.28 16.00
C LEU A 165 17.60 -16.55 15.41
N LEU A 166 17.24 -16.91 14.17
CA LEU A 166 17.84 -18.05 13.47
C LEU A 166 19.33 -17.83 13.18
N ARG A 167 19.77 -16.59 12.94
CA ARG A 167 21.20 -16.24 12.79
C ARG A 167 21.97 -16.38 14.09
N ARG A 168 21.36 -16.03 15.22
CA ARG A 168 22.02 -16.06 16.55
C ARG A 168 22.25 -17.47 17.08
N LYS A 169 21.49 -18.47 16.62
CA LYS A 169 21.68 -19.86 17.04
C LYS A 169 23.03 -20.37 16.50
N PRO A 170 24.01 -20.69 17.36
CA PRO A 170 25.25 -21.30 16.90
C PRO A 170 24.91 -22.59 16.17
N ARG A 171 25.37 -22.74 14.92
CA ARG A 171 25.25 -24.02 14.21
C ARG A 171 26.22 -24.99 14.88
N ASP A 172 25.71 -25.79 15.81
CA ASP A 172 26.37 -27.00 16.28
C ASP A 172 26.56 -27.93 15.07
N GLY A 173 27.75 -27.87 14.46
CA GLY A 173 28.17 -28.76 13.39
C GLY A 173 27.72 -28.35 11.97
N ALA A 174 28.71 -28.28 11.08
CA ALA A 174 28.57 -28.28 9.62
C ALA A 174 27.88 -27.06 8.95
N GLY A 175 28.73 -26.11 8.54
CA GLY A 175 28.70 -25.50 7.21
C GLY A 175 27.53 -24.58 6.85
N SER A 176 27.68 -23.27 7.05
CA SER A 176 26.94 -22.26 6.28
C SER A 176 27.56 -22.06 4.90
N SER A 177 27.42 -23.05 4.03
CA SER A 177 27.96 -23.05 2.67
C SER A 177 27.19 -22.19 1.65
N LEU A 178 26.11 -21.48 2.05
CA LEU A 178 25.27 -20.75 1.10
C LEU A 178 25.53 -19.23 1.03
N SER A 179 26.17 -18.62 2.03
CA SER A 179 26.58 -17.20 1.94
C SER A 179 28.05 -17.06 1.52
N GLN A 180 28.94 -17.94 1.99
CA GLN A 180 30.37 -17.86 1.66
C GLN A 180 30.67 -18.26 0.20
N ASN A 181 29.92 -19.19 -0.40
CA ASN A 181 30.18 -19.64 -1.77
C ASN A 181 29.77 -18.63 -2.86
N SER A 182 28.94 -17.64 -2.53
CA SER A 182 28.47 -16.64 -3.51
C SER A 182 29.36 -15.39 -3.54
N VAL A 183 30.04 -15.06 -2.43
CA VAL A 183 30.89 -13.84 -2.32
C VAL A 183 32.24 -14.01 -3.04
N SER A 184 32.67 -15.25 -3.27
CA SER A 184 33.90 -15.55 -4.02
C SER A 184 33.83 -15.15 -5.50
N PHE A 185 32.63 -15.09 -6.09
CA PHE A 185 32.40 -14.69 -7.48
C PHE A 185 32.06 -13.20 -7.65
N ILE A 186 31.92 -12.45 -6.54
CA ILE A 186 31.62 -11.01 -6.59
C ILE A 186 32.95 -10.24 -6.67
N PRO A 187 33.16 -9.40 -7.71
CA PRO A 187 34.31 -8.52 -7.81
C PRO A 187 34.47 -7.67 -6.53
N GLU A 188 35.69 -7.41 -6.10
CA GLU A 188 35.96 -6.73 -4.81
C GLU A 188 35.19 -5.41 -4.64
N SER A 189 34.99 -4.65 -5.71
CA SER A 189 34.22 -3.39 -5.70
C SER A 189 32.74 -3.53 -5.34
N LEU A 190 32.17 -4.74 -5.46
CA LEU A 190 30.74 -5.04 -5.22
C LEU A 190 30.53 -5.92 -3.98
N ARG A 191 31.61 -6.30 -3.28
CA ARG A 191 31.48 -7.11 -2.07
C ARG A 191 30.81 -6.29 -0.96
N PRO A 192 29.85 -6.87 -0.22
CA PRO A 192 29.25 -6.20 0.92
C PRO A 192 30.35 -5.82 1.93
N GLN A 193 30.50 -4.52 2.21
CA GLN A 193 31.45 -4.03 3.21
C GLN A 193 30.76 -3.97 4.57
N THR A 194 31.43 -4.48 5.61
CA THR A 194 30.95 -4.38 6.99
C THR A 194 30.95 -2.90 7.43
N GLY A 195 29.79 -2.35 7.78
CA GLY A 195 29.70 -1.04 8.43
C GLY A 195 29.51 0.18 7.50
N THR A 196 29.39 0.01 6.19
CA THR A 196 29.15 1.11 5.23
C THR A 196 28.06 0.73 4.23
N ALA A 197 26.80 0.75 4.67
CA ALA A 197 25.72 1.01 3.72
C ALA A 197 25.70 2.54 3.54
N VAL A 198 26.62 3.04 2.73
CA VAL A 198 26.61 4.45 2.35
C VAL A 198 25.33 4.67 1.52
N PRO A 199 24.47 5.64 1.86
CA PRO A 199 23.38 6.01 0.96
C PRO A 199 24.01 6.40 -0.38
N VAL A 200 23.54 5.80 -1.47
CA VAL A 200 23.99 6.15 -2.82
C VAL A 200 23.82 7.65 -2.96
N SER A 201 24.95 8.37 -2.92
CA SER A 201 25.00 9.81 -3.04
C SER A 201 24.28 10.20 -4.33
N THR A 202 23.39 11.17 -4.20
CA THR A 202 22.86 12.00 -5.28
C THR A 202 23.88 12.18 -6.39
N ALA A 203 23.65 11.54 -7.54
CA ALA A 203 24.36 11.86 -8.76
C ALA A 203 23.69 13.11 -9.34
N SER A 204 24.29 14.26 -9.06
CA SER A 204 24.07 15.47 -9.85
C SER A 204 24.70 15.28 -11.22
N LEU A 205 23.88 15.24 -12.27
CA LEU A 205 24.16 15.81 -13.58
C LEU A 205 22.86 16.44 -14.10
#